data_AF-A0A8T6AA14-F1
#
_entry.id   AF-A0A8T6AA14-F1
#
_cell.length_a   1.000
_cell.length_b   1.000
_cell.length_c   1.000
_cell.angle_alpha   90.00
_cell.angle_beta   90.00
_cell.angle_gamma   90.00
#
_symmetry.space_group_name_H-M   'P 1'
#
loop_
_entity.id
_entity.type
_entity.pdbx_description
1 polymer ?
#
loop_
_entity_poly.entity_id
_entity_poly.type
_entity_poly.pdbx_seq_one_letter_code
_entity_poly.pdbx_strand_id
1 'polypeptide(L)'
;LSDARRFVSAARSASRNKPILVIKSGRSPAAQRLLNTTAGMDPAWDAAIQRAGLLRVQDTHELFSAVETLSHMRPLRGDRLMIISNGAAPAALALDALWSRNGKLATLSEETCQKLRDALPEHVAISNPLDLRDDASSEHYIKTLDILLHSQDFDALMVIHSPSAAAPATESAQVLIEAVKHHPRSKYVSLLTNWCGEHSSQEARRLFSEAGLPTYRTPEGTITAFMHMVEYRRNQKQLRETPALPSNLTSNTAEAHLLLQQAIAEG
;
A
#
# COMPACT_ATOMS: atom_id res chain seq x y z
N LEU A 1 -5.00 14.44 -24.99
CA LEU A 1 -6.04 13.40 -25.22
C LEU A 1 -7.17 14.06 -25.98
N SER A 2 -7.45 13.57 -27.20
CA SER A 2 -8.49 14.13 -28.08
C SER A 2 -9.91 13.87 -27.57
N ASP A 3 -10.11 12.79 -26.79
CA ASP A 3 -11.39 12.49 -26.13
C ASP A 3 -11.19 12.01 -24.69
N ALA A 4 -11.21 12.96 -23.75
CA ALA A 4 -11.02 12.68 -22.33
C ALA A 4 -12.17 11.84 -21.73
N ARG A 5 -13.41 12.01 -22.22
CA ARG A 5 -14.58 11.28 -21.71
C ARG A 5 -14.51 9.81 -22.07
N ARG A 6 -14.18 9.48 -23.34
CA ARG A 6 -13.99 8.10 -23.77
C ARG A 6 -12.84 7.43 -23.01
N PHE A 7 -11.71 8.14 -22.81
CA PHE A 7 -10.59 7.62 -22.02
C PHE A 7 -11.01 7.26 -20.60
N VAL A 8 -11.66 8.19 -19.88
CA VAL A 8 -12.10 7.94 -18.49
C VAL A 8 -13.12 6.80 -18.43
N SER A 9 -14.07 6.72 -19.37
CA SER A 9 -15.06 5.65 -19.41
C SER A 9 -14.42 4.28 -19.66
N ALA A 10 -13.51 4.17 -20.63
CA ALA A 10 -12.81 2.93 -20.95
C ALA A 10 -11.89 2.50 -19.79
N ALA A 11 -11.13 3.44 -19.24
CA ALA A 11 -10.24 3.20 -18.11
C ALA A 11 -11.04 2.74 -16.88
N ARG A 12 -12.15 3.41 -16.57
CA ARG A 12 -13.05 3.03 -15.47
C ARG A 12 -13.62 1.63 -15.63
N SER A 13 -13.94 1.21 -16.86
CA SER A 13 -14.40 -0.16 -17.15
C SER A 13 -13.29 -1.19 -16.92
N ALA A 14 -12.11 -0.94 -17.48
CA ALA A 14 -10.97 -1.84 -17.37
C ALA A 14 -10.41 -1.95 -15.94
N SER A 15 -10.35 -0.84 -15.19
CA SER A 15 -9.89 -0.77 -13.80
C SER A 15 -10.70 -1.63 -12.82
N ARG A 16 -11.90 -2.08 -13.19
CA ARG A 16 -12.70 -2.98 -12.34
C ARG A 16 -12.10 -4.38 -12.23
N ASN A 17 -11.38 -4.81 -13.27
CA ASN A 17 -10.89 -6.18 -13.40
C ASN A 17 -9.36 -6.25 -13.43
N LYS A 18 -8.67 -5.16 -13.78
CA LYS A 18 -7.22 -5.13 -13.93
C LYS A 18 -6.63 -3.86 -13.31
N PRO A 19 -5.53 -3.94 -12.56
CA PRO A 19 -4.80 -2.74 -12.15
C PRO A 19 -4.30 -1.98 -13.37
N ILE A 20 -4.49 -0.66 -13.39
CA ILE A 20 -3.99 0.23 -14.44
C ILE A 20 -3.13 1.30 -13.78
N LEU A 21 -1.88 1.39 -14.23
CA LEU A 21 -0.91 2.38 -13.77
C LEU A 21 -0.74 3.46 -14.84
N VAL A 22 -0.54 4.70 -14.40
CA VAL A 22 -0.37 5.87 -15.29
C VAL A 22 0.84 6.69 -14.84
N ILE A 23 1.75 6.94 -15.78
CA ILE A 23 2.76 8.00 -15.66
C ILE A 23 2.28 9.19 -16.50
N LYS A 24 2.28 10.39 -15.90
CA LYS A 24 1.99 11.63 -16.62
C LYS A 24 3.24 12.50 -16.72
N SER A 25 3.71 12.74 -17.94
CA SER A 25 4.73 13.75 -18.25
C SER A 25 4.14 15.17 -18.27
N GLY A 26 4.95 16.24 -18.32
CA GLY A 26 4.43 17.60 -18.45
C GLY A 26 3.77 18.15 -17.18
N ARG A 27 4.39 17.93 -16.03
CA ARG A 27 3.88 18.38 -14.73
C ARG A 27 4.39 19.76 -14.35
N SER A 28 5.67 20.03 -14.64
CA SER A 28 6.26 21.34 -14.44
C SER A 28 5.88 22.29 -15.58
N PRO A 29 5.81 23.61 -15.32
CA PRO A 29 5.53 24.59 -16.37
C PRO A 29 6.51 24.53 -17.55
N ALA A 30 7.77 24.16 -17.30
CA ALA A 30 8.78 23.99 -18.34
C ALA A 30 8.47 22.76 -19.22
N ALA A 31 8.13 21.62 -18.60
CA ALA A 31 7.75 20.42 -19.34
C ALA A 31 6.42 20.60 -20.09
N GLN A 32 5.49 21.39 -19.54
CA GLN A 32 4.23 21.71 -20.21
C GLN A 32 4.46 22.53 -21.48
N ARG A 33 5.35 23.52 -21.42
CA ARG A 33 5.80 24.31 -22.58
C ARG A 33 6.46 23.43 -23.63
N LEU A 34 7.38 22.54 -23.22
CA LEU A 34 8.05 21.60 -24.14
C LEU A 34 7.05 20.71 -24.88
N LEU A 35 6.01 20.25 -24.19
CA LEU A 35 4.99 19.35 -24.73
C LEU A 35 3.82 20.07 -25.40
N ASN A 36 3.84 21.41 -25.48
CA ASN A 36 2.74 22.24 -25.96
C ASN A 36 1.39 21.88 -25.29
N THR A 37 1.42 21.69 -23.97
CA THR A 37 0.24 21.34 -23.16
C THR A 37 -0.21 22.50 -22.27
N THR A 38 -1.51 22.56 -21.98
CA THR A 38 -2.13 23.61 -21.17
C THR A 38 -1.71 23.49 -19.70
N ALA A 39 -1.32 24.62 -19.10
CA ALA A 39 -0.98 24.68 -17.68
C ALA A 39 -2.21 24.53 -16.78
N GLY A 40 -2.02 24.03 -15.56
CA GLY A 40 -3.04 24.02 -14.50
C GLY A 40 -4.05 22.86 -14.50
N MET A 41 -3.97 21.94 -15.46
CA MET A 41 -4.87 20.78 -15.55
C MET A 41 -4.43 19.55 -14.72
N ASP A 42 -3.26 19.58 -14.07
CA ASP A 42 -2.72 18.41 -13.35
C ASP A 42 -3.63 17.94 -12.19
N PRO A 43 -4.21 18.83 -11.35
CA PRO A 43 -5.15 18.41 -10.31
C PRO A 43 -6.44 17.80 -10.88
N ALA A 44 -6.91 18.29 -12.03
CA ALA A 44 -8.08 17.72 -12.71
C ALA A 44 -7.76 16.33 -13.27
N TRP A 45 -6.55 16.13 -13.78
CA TRP A 45 -6.03 14.81 -14.17
C TRP A 45 -5.96 13.86 -12.98
N ASP A 46 -5.43 14.31 -11.84
CA ASP A 46 -5.37 13.50 -10.61
C ASP A 46 -6.75 13.05 -10.16
N ALA A 47 -7.71 13.97 -10.10
CA ALA A 47 -9.08 13.65 -9.74
C ALA A 47 -9.71 12.64 -10.74
N ALA A 48 -9.48 12.81 -12.04
CA ALA A 48 -10.01 11.89 -13.06
C ALA A 48 -9.40 10.49 -12.95
N ILE A 49 -8.08 10.39 -12.74
CA ILE A 49 -7.35 9.12 -12.54
C ILE A 49 -7.88 8.40 -11.30
N GLN A 50 -7.96 9.10 -10.16
CA GLN A 50 -8.45 8.52 -8.90
C GLN A 50 -9.89 8.01 -9.03
N ARG A 51 -10.79 8.81 -9.63
CA ARG A 51 -12.20 8.43 -9.86
C ARG A 51 -12.37 7.27 -10.84
N ALA A 52 -11.44 7.12 -11.77
CA ALA A 52 -11.45 6.01 -12.73
C ALA A 52 -10.79 4.74 -12.15
N GLY A 53 -10.27 4.78 -10.92
CA GLY A 53 -9.66 3.62 -10.24
C GLY A 53 -8.23 3.30 -10.66
N LEU A 54 -7.56 4.26 -11.33
CA LEU A 54 -6.19 4.11 -11.83
C LEU A 54 -5.19 4.52 -10.74
N LEU A 55 -3.99 3.95 -10.75
CA LEU A 55 -2.89 4.37 -9.88
C LEU A 55 -1.95 5.30 -10.66
N ARG A 56 -1.78 6.54 -10.18
CA ARG A 56 -0.75 7.44 -10.73
C ARG A 56 0.58 7.16 -10.05
N VAL A 57 1.62 7.03 -10.85
CA VAL A 57 3.01 6.90 -10.40
C VAL A 57 3.83 8.09 -10.90
N GLN A 58 4.87 8.46 -10.16
CA GLN A 58 5.60 9.71 -10.40
C GLN A 58 6.61 9.60 -11.56
N ASP A 59 7.23 8.43 -11.69
CA ASP A 59 8.29 8.16 -12.65
C ASP A 59 8.33 6.66 -13.03
N THR A 60 9.26 6.30 -13.90
CA THR A 60 9.42 4.93 -14.39
C THR A 60 9.89 3.97 -13.31
N HIS A 61 10.67 4.44 -12.33
CA HIS A 61 11.12 3.59 -11.21
C HIS A 61 9.95 3.22 -10.31
N GLU A 62 9.10 4.19 -9.96
CA GLU A 62 7.85 3.94 -9.25
C GLU A 62 6.91 3.03 -10.05
N LEU A 63 6.85 3.16 -11.38
CA LEU A 63 6.02 2.27 -12.21
C LEU A 63 6.42 0.81 -12.05
N PHE A 64 7.70 0.48 -12.20
CA PHE A 64 8.16 -0.91 -12.05
C PHE A 64 7.96 -1.42 -10.63
N SER A 65 8.26 -0.59 -9.63
CA SER A 65 8.05 -0.92 -8.21
C SER A 65 6.58 -1.19 -7.90
N ALA A 66 5.68 -0.37 -8.45
CA ALA A 66 4.24 -0.53 -8.31
C ALA A 66 3.73 -1.78 -9.04
N VAL A 67 4.25 -2.11 -10.23
CA VAL A 67 3.90 -3.34 -10.94
C VAL A 67 4.29 -4.57 -10.13
N GLU A 68 5.53 -4.62 -9.63
CA GLU A 68 6.02 -5.74 -8.81
C GLU A 68 5.15 -5.93 -7.56
N THR A 69 4.86 -4.82 -6.87
CA THR A 69 4.03 -4.80 -5.67
C THR A 69 2.60 -5.24 -5.97
N LEU A 70 1.94 -4.62 -6.94
CA LEU A 70 0.53 -4.90 -7.27
C LEU A 70 0.32 -6.30 -7.87
N SER A 71 1.33 -6.90 -8.49
CA SER A 71 1.23 -8.23 -9.10
C SER A 71 1.31 -9.36 -8.07
N HIS A 72 2.06 -9.16 -6.99
CA HIS A 72 2.29 -10.19 -5.95
C HIS A 72 1.52 -9.90 -4.65
N MET A 73 0.88 -8.73 -4.53
CA MET A 73 0.26 -8.33 -3.28
C MET A 73 -1.04 -9.09 -2.95
N ARG A 74 -1.23 -9.26 -1.65
CA ARG A 74 -2.55 -9.49 -1.06
C ARG A 74 -3.30 -8.14 -0.96
N PRO A 75 -4.61 -8.10 -1.26
CA PRO A 75 -5.40 -6.88 -1.11
C PRO A 75 -5.35 -6.34 0.31
N LEU A 76 -5.04 -5.05 0.46
CA LEU A 76 -5.08 -4.40 1.77
C LEU A 76 -6.51 -4.35 2.32
N ARG A 77 -6.66 -4.62 3.61
CA ARG A 77 -7.93 -4.47 4.32
C ARG A 77 -8.16 -3.05 4.83
N GLY A 78 -7.09 -2.29 5.03
CA GLY A 78 -7.11 -0.90 5.49
C GLY A 78 -5.82 -0.16 5.14
N ASP A 79 -5.48 0.87 5.90
CA ASP A 79 -4.34 1.76 5.66
C ASP A 79 -3.46 2.00 6.91
N ARG A 80 -3.66 1.22 7.98
CA ARG A 80 -2.86 1.29 9.21
C ARG A 80 -1.64 0.38 9.13
N LEU A 81 -0.45 0.96 9.17
CA LEU A 81 0.83 0.26 9.10
C LEU A 81 1.43 0.02 10.49
N MET A 82 1.80 -1.21 10.78
CA MET A 82 2.71 -1.55 11.89
C MET A 82 4.13 -1.72 11.36
N ILE A 83 5.12 -1.15 12.03
CA ILE A 83 6.53 -1.27 11.66
C ILE A 83 7.29 -1.97 12.78
N ILE A 84 8.08 -3.00 12.45
CA ILE A 84 9.08 -3.62 13.33
C ILE A 84 10.46 -3.32 12.75
N SER A 85 11.42 -2.93 13.57
CA SER A 85 12.80 -2.68 13.15
C SER A 85 13.79 -3.16 14.22
N ASN A 86 15.01 -3.52 13.84
CA ASN A 86 16.15 -3.70 14.76
C ASN A 86 17.12 -2.50 14.73
N GLY A 87 16.62 -1.34 14.32
CA GLY A 87 17.41 -0.12 14.26
C GLY A 87 16.53 1.11 14.14
N ALA A 88 16.81 2.08 14.99
CA ALA A 88 16.09 3.36 15.03
C ALA A 88 16.20 4.16 13.72
N ALA A 89 17.39 4.21 13.10
CA ALA A 89 17.60 5.02 11.90
C ALA A 89 16.79 4.52 10.68
N PRO A 90 16.79 3.23 10.32
CA PRO A 90 15.88 2.71 9.29
C PRO A 90 14.39 2.92 9.60
N ALA A 91 13.99 2.79 10.88
CA ALA A 91 12.62 3.05 11.29
C ALA A 91 12.23 4.54 11.14
N ALA A 92 13.14 5.46 11.48
CA ALA A 92 12.94 6.89 11.30
C ALA A 92 12.81 7.26 9.82
N LEU A 93 13.64 6.70 8.94
CA LEU A 93 13.51 6.89 7.48
C LEU A 93 12.16 6.37 6.96
N ALA A 94 11.69 5.23 7.47
CA ALA A 94 10.36 4.73 7.14
C ALA A 94 9.25 5.68 7.59
N LEU A 95 9.38 6.28 8.79
CA LEU A 95 8.42 7.26 9.30
C LEU A 95 8.37 8.54 8.47
N ASP A 96 9.53 9.11 8.15
CA ASP A 96 9.63 10.31 7.32
C ASP A 96 8.99 10.07 5.95
N ALA A 97 9.30 8.92 5.33
CA ALA A 97 8.68 8.51 4.07
C ALA A 97 7.15 8.32 4.22
N LEU A 98 6.68 7.76 5.33
CA LEU A 98 5.25 7.49 5.55
C LEU A 98 4.48 8.80 5.72
N TRP A 99 5.00 9.73 6.54
CA TRP A 99 4.36 11.01 6.79
C TRP A 99 4.37 11.92 5.57
N SER A 100 5.46 11.93 4.79
CA SER A 100 5.52 12.70 3.53
C SER A 100 4.44 12.29 2.52
N ARG A 101 3.90 11.07 2.63
CA ARG A 101 2.82 10.53 1.80
C ARG A 101 1.46 10.47 2.52
N ASN A 102 1.33 11.09 3.69
CA ASN A 102 0.11 11.06 4.51
C ASN A 102 -0.36 9.63 4.86
N GLY A 103 0.59 8.73 5.09
CA GLY A 103 0.31 7.39 5.60
C GLY A 103 -0.11 7.40 7.07
N LYS A 104 -0.60 6.25 7.56
CA LYS A 104 -1.09 6.09 8.92
C LYS A 104 -0.39 4.94 9.62
N LEU A 105 0.02 5.19 10.85
CA LEU A 105 0.49 4.14 11.76
C LEU A 105 -0.70 3.46 12.43
N ALA A 106 -0.53 2.18 12.72
CA ALA A 106 -1.42 1.44 13.59
C ALA A 106 -1.27 1.89 15.05
N THR A 107 -2.38 1.91 15.77
CA THR A 107 -2.42 2.11 17.22
C THR A 107 -2.67 0.76 17.86
N LEU A 108 -1.74 0.29 18.68
CA LEU A 108 -1.85 -0.99 19.36
C LEU A 108 -2.82 -0.89 20.54
N SER A 109 -3.59 -1.96 20.74
CA SER A 109 -4.41 -2.16 21.93
C SER A 109 -3.55 -2.43 23.16
N GLU A 110 -4.07 -2.09 24.34
CA GLU A 110 -3.38 -2.34 25.61
C GLU A 110 -3.07 -3.84 25.81
N GLU A 111 -3.96 -4.72 25.36
CA GLU A 111 -3.75 -6.17 25.39
C GLU A 111 -2.52 -6.59 24.55
N THR A 112 -2.39 -6.05 23.34
CA THR A 112 -1.24 -6.34 22.47
C THR A 112 0.04 -5.75 23.07
N CYS A 113 -0.04 -4.53 23.62
CA CYS A 113 1.09 -3.90 24.29
C CYS A 113 1.58 -4.72 25.49
N GLN A 114 0.68 -5.26 26.32
CA GLN A 114 1.06 -6.11 27.45
C GLN A 114 1.74 -7.39 26.98
N LYS A 115 1.17 -8.10 26.00
CA LYS A 115 1.78 -9.32 25.44
C LYS A 115 3.18 -9.07 24.89
N LEU A 116 3.40 -7.93 24.25
CA LEU A 116 4.71 -7.53 23.76
C LEU A 116 5.69 -7.24 24.90
N ARG A 117 5.26 -6.53 25.96
CA ARG A 117 6.09 -6.27 27.15
C ARG A 117 6.53 -7.56 27.85
N ASP A 118 5.63 -8.55 27.92
CA ASP A 118 5.92 -9.83 28.59
C ASP A 118 6.89 -10.71 27.77
N ALA A 119 6.90 -10.56 26.45
CA ALA A 119 7.68 -11.39 25.53
C ALA A 119 9.04 -10.79 25.13
N LEU A 120 9.22 -9.48 25.29
CA LEU A 120 10.40 -8.74 24.87
C LEU A 120 11.22 -8.25 26.07
N PRO A 121 12.53 -7.99 25.89
CA PRO A 121 13.36 -7.42 26.94
C PRO A 121 12.82 -6.08 27.47
N GLU A 122 12.97 -5.81 28.77
CA GLU A 122 12.44 -4.60 29.43
C GLU A 122 12.93 -3.28 28.81
N HIS A 123 14.10 -3.30 28.16
CA HIS A 123 14.70 -2.12 27.56
C HIS A 123 14.09 -1.76 26.18
N VAL A 124 13.19 -2.60 25.65
CA VAL A 124 12.48 -2.38 24.38
C VAL A 124 11.20 -1.59 24.66
N ALA A 125 11.13 -0.38 24.11
CA ALA A 125 9.93 0.46 24.25
C ALA A 125 8.82 -0.02 23.30
N ILE A 126 7.69 -0.43 23.86
CA ILE A 126 6.55 -0.86 23.06
C ILE A 126 5.84 0.36 22.45
N SER A 127 6.04 0.54 21.15
CA SER A 127 5.43 1.63 20.37
C SER A 127 5.32 1.23 18.90
N ASN A 128 4.87 2.14 18.04
CA ASN A 128 4.89 1.97 16.59
C ASN A 128 5.61 3.19 15.98
N PRO A 129 6.80 3.02 15.41
CA PRO A 129 7.51 1.77 15.12
C PRO A 129 7.98 1.03 16.39
N LEU A 130 7.99 -0.30 16.33
CA LEU A 130 8.56 -1.14 17.38
C LEU A 130 10.04 -1.37 17.07
N ASP A 131 10.92 -0.69 17.79
CA ASP A 131 12.37 -0.84 17.69
C ASP A 131 12.88 -1.91 18.67
N LEU A 132 13.19 -3.09 18.12
CA LEU A 132 13.78 -4.22 18.82
C LEU A 132 15.25 -4.01 19.16
N ARG A 133 15.86 -2.91 18.69
CA ARG A 133 17.27 -2.54 18.89
C ARG A 133 18.26 -3.47 18.19
N ASP A 134 19.54 -3.15 18.31
CA ASP A 134 20.66 -3.73 17.56
C ASP A 134 21.02 -5.16 17.98
N ASP A 135 20.69 -5.55 19.21
CA ASP A 135 20.85 -6.90 19.76
C ASP A 135 19.66 -7.83 19.49
N ALA A 136 18.68 -7.38 18.69
CA ALA A 136 17.54 -8.19 18.29
C ALA A 136 17.98 -9.47 17.59
N SER A 137 17.66 -10.62 18.21
CA SER A 137 17.84 -11.94 17.61
C SER A 137 16.68 -12.28 16.68
N SER A 138 16.86 -13.29 15.83
CA SER A 138 15.77 -13.86 15.03
C SER A 138 14.57 -14.27 15.89
N GLU A 139 14.81 -14.77 17.11
CA GLU A 139 13.75 -15.17 18.05
C GLU A 139 12.88 -13.98 18.48
N HIS A 140 13.48 -12.80 18.71
CA HIS A 140 12.72 -11.58 19.04
C HIS A 140 11.78 -11.18 17.89
N TYR A 141 12.22 -11.30 16.64
CA TYR A 141 11.36 -11.06 15.48
C TYR A 141 10.19 -12.04 15.42
N ILE A 142 10.41 -13.33 15.67
CA ILE A 142 9.35 -14.35 15.61
C ILE A 142 8.32 -14.16 16.72
N LYS A 143 8.77 -13.96 17.96
CA LYS A 143 7.85 -13.68 19.09
C LYS A 143 6.99 -12.46 18.82
N THR A 144 7.62 -11.38 18.35
CA THR A 144 6.92 -10.14 17.99
C THR A 144 5.92 -10.37 16.86
N LEU A 145 6.35 -11.05 15.79
CA LEU A 145 5.51 -11.36 14.64
C LEU A 145 4.29 -12.19 15.06
N ASP A 146 4.48 -13.23 15.86
CA ASP A 146 3.39 -14.11 16.32
C ASP A 146 2.34 -13.34 17.12
N ILE A 147 2.76 -12.51 18.08
CA ILE A 147 1.85 -11.67 18.88
C ILE A 147 1.08 -10.70 17.98
N LEU A 148 1.77 -10.02 17.06
CA LEU A 148 1.15 -9.07 16.15
C LEU A 148 0.19 -9.78 15.17
N LEU A 149 0.55 -10.95 14.65
CA LEU A 149 -0.35 -11.72 13.79
C LEU A 149 -1.57 -12.26 14.52
N HIS A 150 -1.64 -12.22 15.86
CA HIS A 150 -2.89 -12.46 16.59
C HIS A 150 -3.73 -11.18 16.78
N SER A 151 -3.16 -9.98 16.69
CA SER A 151 -3.83 -8.69 16.93
C SER A 151 -4.55 -8.10 15.72
N GLN A 152 -5.72 -7.47 15.89
CA GLN A 152 -6.50 -6.77 14.82
C GLN A 152 -6.17 -5.27 14.68
N ASP A 153 -5.11 -4.82 15.32
CA ASP A 153 -4.78 -3.40 15.47
C ASP A 153 -4.18 -2.76 14.21
N PHE A 154 -3.73 -3.55 13.23
CA PHE A 154 -3.12 -3.09 11.99
C PHE A 154 -3.65 -3.81 10.76
N ASP A 155 -3.43 -3.19 9.59
CA ASP A 155 -3.89 -3.70 8.29
C ASP A 155 -2.73 -4.22 7.43
N ALA A 156 -1.52 -3.69 7.65
CA ALA A 156 -0.27 -4.14 7.05
C ALA A 156 0.86 -4.15 8.08
N LEU A 157 1.82 -5.05 7.88
CA LEU A 157 3.01 -5.17 8.71
C LEU A 157 4.25 -4.97 7.84
N MET A 158 5.12 -4.06 8.24
CA MET A 158 6.44 -3.87 7.64
C MET A 158 7.51 -4.35 8.62
N VAL A 159 8.38 -5.24 8.15
CA VAL A 159 9.52 -5.72 8.93
C VAL A 159 10.78 -5.14 8.31
N ILE A 160 11.52 -4.37 9.08
CA ILE A 160 12.81 -3.80 8.73
C ILE A 160 13.90 -4.59 9.44
N HIS A 161 14.93 -4.95 8.68
CA HIS A 161 16.05 -5.70 9.20
C HIS A 161 17.37 -5.18 8.64
N SER A 162 18.23 -4.74 9.55
CA SER A 162 19.64 -4.43 9.30
C SER A 162 20.49 -5.59 9.79
N PRO A 163 21.17 -6.33 8.90
CA PRO A 163 21.93 -7.52 9.30
C PRO A 163 22.99 -7.22 10.36
N SER A 164 23.06 -8.05 11.39
CA SER A 164 24.05 -7.97 12.47
C SER A 164 24.62 -9.35 12.78
N ALA A 165 25.62 -9.42 13.66
CA ALA A 165 26.14 -10.71 14.13
C ALA A 165 25.10 -11.52 14.92
N ALA A 166 24.18 -10.85 15.63
CA ALA A 166 23.12 -11.49 16.41
C ALA A 166 21.95 -11.97 15.56
N ALA A 167 21.74 -11.37 14.39
CA ALA A 167 20.70 -11.74 13.45
C ALA A 167 21.22 -11.66 12.01
N PRO A 168 21.81 -12.76 11.50
CA PRO A 168 22.24 -12.86 10.12
C PRO A 168 21.05 -12.74 9.16
N ALA A 169 21.26 -12.06 8.03
CA ALA A 169 20.18 -11.71 7.09
C ALA A 169 19.39 -12.93 6.59
N THR A 170 20.11 -13.96 6.10
CA THR A 170 19.54 -15.14 5.46
C THR A 170 18.81 -16.04 6.45
N GLU A 171 19.42 -16.31 7.61
CA GLU A 171 18.82 -17.12 8.66
C GLU A 171 17.54 -16.45 9.20
N SER A 172 17.62 -15.15 9.50
CA SER A 172 16.45 -14.37 9.95
C SER A 172 15.31 -14.41 8.92
N ALA A 173 15.63 -14.32 7.62
CA ALA A 173 14.64 -14.41 6.56
C ALA A 173 13.98 -15.79 6.49
N GLN A 174 14.76 -16.88 6.56
CA GLN A 174 14.23 -18.25 6.53
C GLN A 174 13.25 -18.50 7.68
N VAL A 175 13.63 -18.12 8.90
CA VAL A 175 12.78 -18.32 10.08
C VAL A 175 11.50 -17.47 9.97
N LEU A 176 11.61 -16.22 9.49
CA LEU A 176 10.44 -15.36 9.29
C LEU A 176 9.49 -15.93 8.23
N ILE A 177 10.01 -16.38 7.09
CA ILE A 177 9.23 -17.01 6.01
C ILE A 177 8.45 -18.20 6.56
N GLU A 178 9.12 -19.05 7.34
CA GLU A 178 8.51 -20.25 7.90
C GLU A 178 7.41 -19.93 8.92
N ALA A 179 7.64 -18.96 9.81
CA ALA A 179 6.64 -18.50 10.77
C ALA A 179 5.40 -17.92 10.05
N VAL A 180 5.60 -17.08 9.03
CA VAL A 180 4.52 -16.50 8.23
C VAL A 180 3.73 -17.59 7.50
N LYS A 181 4.41 -18.59 6.95
CA LYS A 181 3.77 -19.71 6.24
C LYS A 181 2.86 -20.54 7.15
N HIS A 182 3.26 -20.76 8.39
CA HIS A 182 2.50 -21.56 9.36
C HIS A 182 1.37 -20.78 10.06
N HIS A 183 1.50 -19.46 10.17
CA HIS A 183 0.51 -18.67 10.88
C HIS A 183 -0.81 -18.55 10.10
N PRO A 184 -1.98 -18.95 10.65
CA PRO A 184 -3.25 -19.01 9.92
C PRO A 184 -3.70 -17.64 9.42
N ARG A 185 -3.39 -16.58 10.17
CA ARG A 185 -3.76 -15.21 9.82
C ARG A 185 -2.86 -14.55 8.77
N SER A 186 -1.70 -15.12 8.44
CA SER A 186 -0.79 -14.50 7.49
C SER A 186 -1.48 -14.22 6.15
N LYS A 187 -2.39 -15.10 5.73
CA LYS A 187 -3.23 -14.99 4.52
C LYS A 187 -4.07 -13.71 4.44
N TYR A 188 -4.27 -13.03 5.56
CA TYR A 188 -5.15 -11.88 5.68
C TYR A 188 -4.43 -10.57 5.99
N VAL A 189 -3.13 -10.63 6.23
CA VAL A 189 -2.27 -9.49 6.53
C VAL A 189 -1.30 -9.31 5.36
N SER A 190 -1.14 -8.08 4.90
CA SER A 190 -0.09 -7.76 3.94
C SER A 190 1.22 -7.53 4.68
N LEU A 191 2.18 -8.42 4.49
CA LEU A 191 3.52 -8.34 5.04
C LEU A 191 4.47 -7.79 3.98
N LEU A 192 5.21 -6.73 4.31
CA LEU A 192 6.28 -6.17 3.48
C LEU A 192 7.59 -6.28 4.25
N THR A 193 8.67 -6.60 3.55
CA THR A 193 9.98 -6.77 4.16
C THR A 193 10.99 -5.78 3.61
N ASN A 194 11.81 -5.20 4.48
CA ASN A 194 12.95 -4.36 4.10
C ASN A 194 14.22 -4.93 4.72
N TRP A 195 15.05 -5.59 3.90
CA TRP A 195 16.32 -6.13 4.33
C TRP A 195 17.43 -5.23 3.81
N CYS A 196 18.09 -4.49 4.70
CA CYS A 196 19.11 -3.51 4.38
C CYS A 196 20.43 -4.17 3.92
N GLY A 197 21.19 -3.45 3.09
CA GLY A 197 22.49 -3.91 2.58
C GLY A 197 22.39 -4.60 1.22
N GLU A 198 23.32 -4.31 0.30
CA GLU A 198 23.23 -4.86 -1.06
C GLU A 198 23.64 -6.34 -1.08
N HIS A 199 24.90 -6.65 -0.77
CA HIS A 199 25.40 -8.02 -0.84
C HIS A 199 24.94 -8.89 0.34
N SER A 200 24.99 -8.36 1.57
CA SER A 200 24.68 -9.11 2.80
C SER A 200 23.24 -9.62 2.86
N SER A 201 22.31 -8.94 2.19
CA SER A 201 20.88 -9.26 2.19
C SER A 201 20.35 -9.75 0.85
N GLN A 202 21.22 -9.95 -0.15
CA GLN A 202 20.80 -10.38 -1.49
C GLN A 202 20.08 -11.73 -1.44
N GLU A 203 20.67 -12.70 -0.75
CA GLU A 203 20.11 -14.04 -0.63
C GLU A 203 18.80 -14.04 0.18
N ALA A 204 18.76 -13.32 1.30
CA ALA A 204 17.55 -13.13 2.09
C ALA A 204 16.38 -12.59 1.26
N ARG A 205 16.65 -11.57 0.42
CA ARG A 205 15.63 -11.01 -0.49
C ARG A 205 15.19 -12.02 -1.55
N ARG A 206 16.10 -12.79 -2.13
CA ARG A 206 15.75 -13.87 -3.08
C ARG A 206 14.78 -14.86 -2.44
N LEU A 207 15.05 -15.29 -1.20
CA LEU A 207 14.18 -16.22 -0.46
C LEU A 207 12.79 -15.63 -0.20
N PHE A 208 12.69 -14.34 0.15
CA PHE A 208 11.38 -13.69 0.29
C PHE A 208 10.59 -13.65 -1.02
N SER A 209 11.24 -13.28 -2.13
CA SER A 209 10.61 -13.28 -3.45
C SER A 209 10.11 -14.67 -3.85
N GLU A 210 10.90 -15.72 -3.61
CA GLU A 210 10.50 -17.12 -3.86
C GLU A 210 9.35 -17.59 -2.98
N ALA A 211 9.26 -17.07 -1.75
CA ALA A 211 8.13 -17.30 -0.86
C ALA A 211 6.89 -16.45 -1.19
N GLY A 212 6.96 -15.57 -2.19
CA GLY A 212 5.88 -14.64 -2.56
C GLY A 212 5.65 -13.53 -1.55
N LEU A 213 6.68 -13.16 -0.77
CA LEU A 213 6.66 -12.04 0.17
C LEU A 213 7.36 -10.82 -0.45
N PRO A 214 6.67 -9.68 -0.64
CA PRO A 214 7.28 -8.46 -1.18
C PRO A 214 8.45 -7.99 -0.30
N THR A 215 9.60 -7.79 -0.94
CA THR A 215 10.84 -7.43 -0.25
C THR A 215 11.57 -6.29 -0.96
N TYR A 216 12.18 -5.39 -0.20
CA TYR A 216 12.79 -4.18 -0.74
C TYR A 216 14.13 -3.88 -0.07
N ARG A 217 14.95 -3.08 -0.75
CA ARG A 217 16.30 -2.69 -0.30
C ARG A 217 16.30 -1.53 0.68
N THR A 218 15.37 -0.58 0.54
CA THR A 218 15.33 0.64 1.36
C THR A 218 13.99 0.81 2.09
N PRO A 219 13.99 1.40 3.30
CA PRO A 219 12.76 1.72 4.02
C PRO A 219 11.80 2.58 3.17
N GLU A 220 12.30 3.61 2.50
CA GLU A 220 11.52 4.55 1.69
C GLU A 220 10.88 3.88 0.48
N GLY A 221 11.59 2.94 -0.15
CA GLY A 221 11.07 2.12 -1.25
C GLY A 221 9.92 1.22 -0.79
N THR A 222 10.07 0.62 0.39
CA THR A 222 9.03 -0.22 1.01
C THR A 222 7.78 0.60 1.34
N ILE A 223 7.96 1.79 1.91
CA ILE A 223 6.86 2.70 2.21
C ILE A 223 6.20 3.19 0.93
N THR A 224 6.97 3.52 -0.10
CA THR A 224 6.42 3.92 -1.41
C THR A 224 5.54 2.81 -1.98
N ALA A 225 5.99 1.56 -1.94
CA ALA A 225 5.21 0.41 -2.36
C ALA A 225 3.93 0.23 -1.52
N PHE A 226 4.02 0.32 -0.19
CA PHE A 226 2.85 0.28 0.69
C PHE A 226 1.84 1.39 0.36
N MET A 227 2.32 2.61 0.13
CA MET A 227 1.44 3.74 -0.20
C MET A 227 0.79 3.59 -1.56
N HIS A 228 1.47 3.03 -2.56
CA HIS A 228 0.85 2.66 -3.84
C HIS A 228 -0.30 1.66 -3.64
N MET A 229 -0.14 0.69 -2.74
CA MET A 229 -1.22 -0.27 -2.41
C MET A 229 -2.40 0.44 -1.74
N VAL A 230 -2.14 1.37 -0.81
CA VAL A 230 -3.16 2.17 -0.13
C VAL A 230 -3.92 3.07 -1.10
N GLU A 231 -3.20 3.79 -1.96
CA GLU A 231 -3.76 4.66 -3.00
C GLU A 231 -4.60 3.86 -4.00
N TYR A 232 -4.07 2.74 -4.48
CA TYR A 232 -4.81 1.85 -5.38
C TYR A 232 -6.11 1.39 -4.74
N ARG A 233 -6.09 0.95 -3.47
CA ARG A 233 -7.30 0.56 -2.74
C ARG A 233 -8.29 1.72 -2.60
N ARG A 234 -7.82 2.93 -2.26
CA ARG A 234 -8.67 4.13 -2.14
C ARG A 234 -9.34 4.45 -3.48
N ASN A 235 -8.58 4.39 -4.58
CA ASN A 235 -9.09 4.65 -5.93
C ASN A 235 -10.10 3.56 -6.35
N GLN A 236 -9.86 2.30 -6.00
CA GLN A 236 -10.81 1.20 -6.23
C GLN A 236 -12.10 1.35 -5.40
N LYS A 237 -12.02 1.93 -4.20
CA LYS A 237 -13.22 2.27 -3.41
C LYS A 237 -14.02 3.39 -4.09
N GLN A 238 -13.37 4.48 -4.49
CA GLN A 238 -14.00 5.59 -5.22
C GLN A 238 -14.59 5.15 -6.57
N LEU A 239 -13.94 4.19 -7.25
CA LEU A 239 -14.45 3.57 -8.47
C LEU A 239 -15.81 2.90 -8.23
N ARG A 240 -15.99 2.24 -7.08
CA ARG A 240 -17.22 1.52 -6.72
C ARG A 240 -18.31 2.41 -6.12
N GLU A 241 -17.93 3.57 -5.58
CA GLU A 241 -18.91 4.54 -5.08
C GLU A 241 -19.82 5.01 -6.23
N THR A 242 -21.12 4.88 -6.00
CA THR A 242 -22.13 5.43 -6.92
C THR A 242 -22.06 6.95 -6.77
N PRO A 243 -21.96 7.73 -7.87
CA PRO A 243 -22.01 9.19 -7.77
C PRO A 243 -23.27 9.59 -7.01
N ALA A 244 -23.13 10.44 -6.00
CA ALA A 244 -24.29 11.05 -5.37
C ALA A 244 -25.10 11.78 -6.45
N LEU A 245 -26.41 11.54 -6.49
CA LEU A 245 -27.31 12.28 -7.37
C LEU A 245 -27.17 13.78 -7.02
N PRO A 246 -27.02 14.67 -8.00
CA PRO A 246 -27.07 16.10 -7.76
C PRO A 246 -28.36 16.45 -7.01
N SER A 247 -28.27 17.25 -5.94
CA SER A 247 -29.44 17.64 -5.12
C SER A 247 -30.51 18.42 -5.91
N ASN A 248 -30.11 18.93 -7.07
CA ASN A 248 -30.88 19.69 -8.04
C ASN A 248 -31.32 18.85 -9.26
N LEU A 249 -31.12 17.53 -9.24
CA LEU A 249 -31.69 16.65 -10.26
C LEU A 249 -33.18 16.44 -9.94
N THR A 250 -34.05 17.23 -10.54
CA THR A 250 -35.50 17.06 -10.44
C THR A 250 -35.91 15.82 -11.23
N SER A 251 -36.28 14.74 -10.55
CA SER A 251 -36.86 13.57 -11.18
C SER A 251 -38.32 13.85 -11.56
N ASN A 252 -38.57 14.16 -12.84
CA ASN A 252 -39.95 14.26 -13.36
C ASN A 252 -40.52 12.85 -13.59
N THR A 253 -40.87 12.20 -12.48
CA THR A 253 -41.40 10.82 -12.47
C THR A 253 -42.73 10.69 -13.21
N ALA A 254 -43.51 11.77 -13.32
CA ALA A 254 -44.77 11.79 -14.07
C ALA A 254 -44.53 11.70 -15.59
N GLU A 255 -43.61 12.50 -16.11
CA GLU A 255 -43.25 12.49 -17.54
C GLU A 255 -42.58 11.17 -17.94
N ALA A 256 -41.72 10.62 -17.08
CA ALA A 256 -41.11 9.30 -17.30
C ALA A 256 -42.16 8.17 -17.38
N HIS A 257 -43.17 8.19 -16.50
CA HIS A 257 -44.28 7.22 -16.56
C HIS A 257 -45.14 7.37 -17.81
N LEU A 258 -45.39 8.60 -18.24
CA LEU A 258 -46.22 8.89 -19.42
C LEU A 258 -45.52 8.41 -20.69
N LEU A 259 -44.21 8.64 -20.82
CA LEU A 259 -43.39 8.14 -21.92
C LEU A 259 -43.30 6.60 -21.93
N LEU A 260 -43.18 5.97 -20.76
CA LEU A 260 -43.20 4.50 -20.65
C LEU A 260 -44.56 3.92 -21.06
N GLN A 261 -45.66 4.54 -20.64
CA GLN A 261 -47.01 4.12 -21.04
C GLN A 261 -47.26 4.31 -22.53
N GLN A 262 -46.79 5.41 -23.12
CA GLN A 262 -46.83 5.61 -24.58
C GLN A 262 -46.04 4.54 -25.32
N ALA A 263 -44.81 4.25 -24.90
CA ALA A 263 -43.99 3.22 -25.52
C ALA A 263 -44.63 1.81 -25.41
N ILE A 264 -45.25 1.48 -24.27
CA ILE A 264 -45.99 0.23 -24.09
C ILE A 264 -47.24 0.17 -24.98
N ALA A 265 -47.90 1.30 -25.21
CA ALA A 265 -49.09 1.38 -26.06
C ALA A 265 -48.76 1.35 -27.56
N GLU A 266 -47.57 1.81 -27.96
CA GLU A 266 -47.12 1.87 -29.36
C GLU A 266 -46.43 0.59 -29.85
N GLY A 267 -45.98 -0.30 -28.94
CA GLY A 267 -45.45 -1.64 -29.25
C GLY A 267 -43.94 -1.71 -29.36
#